data_AF-B7QHD2-F1
#
_entry.id   AF-B7QHD2-F1
#
_cell.length_a   1.000
_cell.length_b   1.000
_cell.length_c   1.000
_cell.angle_alpha   90.00
_cell.angle_beta   90.00
_cell.angle_gamma   90.00
#
_symmetry.space_group_name_H-M   'P 1'
#
loop_
_entity.id
_entity.type
_entity.pdbx_description
1 polymer ?
#
loop_
_entity_poly.entity_id
_entity_poly.type
_entity_poly.pdbx_seq_one_letter_code
_entity_poly.pdbx_strand_id
1 'polypeptide(L)'
;MFHFVGPDHPYAAKGVVENVILAEDIPEPPDKKKDPKDIQEENDSLKHINEDLEARLELMEKLLQAQKFKTATLQQTIINKSYQKDLSVTALLEDEKCLKFYTGFSSKDRFRKFLKFVKGRAKGHEPSSGRTGRPTSLSIGDQIATVLCRLRLGLLEEDLGFRFGVSASTVSRLLTFWTPLLCELLEEIAVWPIPEAVLESLPEALKTPVATTEDISLECSEILLQVPAEWNVQCDAYEPTMKRPRIATALVGMAQNGYVCFVSDLTLRSTTDSDGANSGTGGCEPGRAAIAAGGDFEAADDPKNSGGGA
;
A
#
# COMPACT_ATOMS: atom_id res chain seq x y z
N MET A 1 16.69 -42.61 -36.96
CA MET A 1 16.62 -43.94 -36.32
C MET A 1 15.15 -44.20 -36.06
N PHE A 2 14.44 -44.80 -37.02
CA PHE A 2 13.01 -45.07 -36.91
C PHE A 2 12.84 -46.51 -36.43
N HIS A 3 12.30 -46.69 -35.22
CA HIS A 3 11.99 -48.01 -34.68
C HIS A 3 10.70 -48.54 -35.31
N PHE A 4 10.81 -49.67 -36.01
CA PHE A 4 9.65 -50.43 -36.49
C PHE A 4 8.89 -50.99 -35.29
N VAL A 5 7.61 -50.64 -35.17
CA VAL A 5 6.70 -51.15 -34.15
C VAL A 5 6.24 -52.55 -34.57
N GLY A 6 6.41 -53.54 -33.69
CA GLY A 6 6.04 -54.92 -33.93
C GLY A 6 4.52 -55.16 -33.94
N PRO A 7 4.06 -56.29 -34.51
CA PRO A 7 2.64 -56.60 -34.75
C PRO A 7 1.79 -56.76 -33.49
N ASP A 8 2.39 -56.87 -32.31
CA ASP A 8 1.69 -57.02 -31.02
C ASP A 8 1.41 -55.68 -30.32
N HIS A 9 1.66 -54.54 -30.99
CA HIS A 9 1.37 -53.23 -30.44
C HIS A 9 -0.14 -52.97 -30.42
N PRO A 10 -0.71 -52.40 -29.34
CA PRO A 10 -2.16 -52.18 -29.19
C PRO A 10 -2.79 -51.23 -30.22
N TYR A 11 -1.97 -50.62 -31.09
CA TYR A 11 -2.39 -49.75 -32.20
C TYR A 11 -2.00 -50.27 -33.60
N ALA A 12 -1.56 -51.53 -33.71
CA ALA A 12 -1.31 -52.15 -35.00
C ALA A 12 -2.63 -52.36 -35.76
N ALA A 13 -2.73 -51.83 -36.98
CA ALA A 13 -3.88 -52.04 -37.85
C ALA A 13 -3.99 -53.54 -38.17
N LYS A 14 -5.01 -54.21 -37.63
CA LYS A 14 -5.31 -55.60 -38.00
C LYS A 14 -5.68 -55.63 -39.49
N GLY A 15 -4.83 -56.26 -40.28
CA GLY A 15 -5.07 -56.52 -41.70
C GLY A 15 -6.38 -57.26 -41.89
N VAL A 16 -7.18 -56.79 -42.84
CA VAL A 16 -8.40 -57.44 -43.30
C VAL A 16 -8.00 -58.77 -43.92
N VAL A 17 -8.42 -59.87 -43.27
CA VAL A 17 -8.27 -61.22 -43.82
C VAL A 17 -9.34 -61.35 -44.91
N GLU A 18 -8.93 -61.60 -46.14
CA GLU A 18 -9.83 -61.99 -47.23
C GLU A 18 -10.46 -63.34 -46.88
N ASN A 19 -11.65 -63.29 -46.30
CA ASN A 19 -12.49 -64.47 -46.16
C ASN A 19 -13.21 -64.70 -47.49
N VAL A 20 -12.72 -65.67 -48.27
CA VAL A 20 -13.47 -66.30 -49.35
C VAL A 20 -14.65 -67.02 -48.70
N ILE A 21 -15.84 -66.44 -48.84
CA ILE A 21 -17.09 -67.04 -48.36
C ILE A 21 -17.48 -68.15 -49.36
N LEU A 22 -17.30 -69.41 -48.94
CA LEU A 22 -17.97 -70.54 -49.59
C LEU A 22 -19.48 -70.40 -49.33
N ALA A 23 -20.27 -70.55 -50.38
CA ALA A 23 -21.72 -70.48 -50.33
C ALA A 23 -22.28 -71.64 -49.49
N GLU A 24 -22.44 -71.41 -48.19
CA GLU A 24 -23.34 -72.18 -47.34
C GLU A 24 -24.74 -71.54 -47.41
N ASP A 25 -25.75 -72.40 -47.45
CA ASP A 25 -27.17 -72.10 -47.64
C ASP A 25 -27.62 -70.85 -46.87
N ILE A 26 -27.96 -69.81 -47.61
CA ILE A 26 -28.56 -68.59 -47.08
C ILE A 26 -29.98 -68.97 -46.61
N PRO A 27 -30.30 -68.85 -45.31
CA PRO A 27 -31.69 -68.95 -44.88
C PRO A 27 -32.45 -67.82 -45.58
N GLU A 28 -33.53 -68.17 -46.29
CA GLU A 28 -34.41 -67.17 -46.92
C GLU A 28 -34.72 -66.05 -45.90
N PRO A 29 -34.60 -64.77 -46.30
CA PRO A 29 -34.89 -63.66 -45.41
C PRO A 29 -36.33 -63.78 -44.91
N PRO A 30 -36.60 -63.52 -43.61
CA PRO A 30 -37.96 -63.58 -43.11
C PRO A 30 -38.82 -62.59 -43.90
N ASP A 31 -39.72 -63.15 -44.71
CA ASP A 31 -40.65 -62.43 -45.59
C ASP A 31 -41.81 -61.83 -44.76
N LYS A 32 -41.45 -60.97 -43.80
CA LYS A 32 -42.37 -60.04 -43.16
C LYS A 32 -42.04 -58.67 -43.70
N LYS A 33 -42.65 -58.30 -44.83
CA LYS A 33 -42.86 -56.88 -45.14
C LYS A 33 -43.58 -56.31 -43.92
N LYS A 34 -42.88 -55.48 -43.12
CA LYS A 34 -43.52 -54.70 -42.04
C LYS A 34 -44.76 -54.05 -42.64
N ASP A 35 -45.89 -54.18 -41.94
CA ASP A 35 -47.14 -53.61 -42.43
C ASP A 35 -46.92 -52.12 -42.76
N PRO A 36 -47.45 -51.60 -43.87
CA PRO A 36 -47.20 -50.21 -44.29
C PRO A 36 -47.63 -49.18 -43.23
N LYS A 37 -48.50 -49.55 -42.29
CA LYS A 37 -48.81 -48.75 -41.09
C LYS A 37 -47.67 -48.71 -40.07
N ASP A 38 -47.00 -49.83 -39.84
CA ASP A 38 -45.88 -49.99 -38.90
C ASP A 38 -44.65 -49.19 -39.38
N ILE A 39 -44.42 -49.17 -40.70
CA ILE A 39 -43.39 -48.34 -41.35
C ILE A 39 -43.72 -46.84 -41.22
N GLN A 40 -45.00 -46.47 -41.32
CA GLN A 40 -45.44 -45.08 -41.19
C GLN A 40 -45.26 -44.57 -39.75
N GLU A 41 -45.63 -45.38 -38.75
CA GLU A 41 -45.44 -45.05 -37.34
C GLU A 41 -43.96 -44.91 -36.95
N GLU A 42 -43.08 -45.75 -37.52
CA GLU A 42 -41.63 -45.67 -37.33
C GLU A 42 -41.05 -44.39 -37.96
N ASN A 43 -41.51 -44.02 -39.17
CA ASN A 43 -41.10 -42.77 -39.82
C ASN A 43 -41.58 -41.52 -39.07
N ASP A 44 -42.81 -41.54 -38.54
CA ASP A 44 -43.35 -40.43 -37.75
C ASP A 44 -42.57 -40.28 -36.43
N SER A 45 -42.18 -41.41 -35.81
CA SER A 45 -41.31 -41.43 -34.62
C SER A 45 -39.90 -40.90 -34.91
N LEU A 46 -39.29 -41.33 -36.01
CA LEU A 46 -37.96 -40.85 -36.44
C LEU A 46 -37.99 -39.36 -36.75
N LYS A 47 -39.07 -38.86 -37.35
CA LYS A 47 -39.26 -37.43 -37.62
C LYS A 47 -39.31 -36.63 -36.32
N HIS A 48 -40.06 -37.10 -35.33
CA HIS A 48 -40.11 -36.46 -34.03
C HIS A 48 -38.76 -36.46 -33.30
N ILE A 49 -37.99 -37.56 -33.39
CA ILE A 49 -36.64 -37.63 -32.82
C ILE A 49 -35.69 -36.66 -33.53
N ASN A 50 -35.75 -36.54 -34.85
CA ASN A 50 -34.94 -35.59 -35.59
C ASN A 50 -35.28 -34.14 -35.20
N GLU A 51 -36.56 -33.82 -35.05
CA GLU A 51 -37.01 -32.51 -34.56
C GLU A 51 -36.48 -32.22 -33.13
N ASP A 52 -36.50 -33.20 -32.22
CA ASP A 52 -35.92 -33.06 -30.87
C ASP A 52 -34.38 -32.90 -30.91
N LEU A 53 -33.70 -33.65 -31.76
CA LEU A 53 -32.25 -33.53 -31.95
C LEU A 53 -31.85 -32.17 -32.52
N GLU A 54 -32.59 -31.65 -33.49
CA GLU A 54 -32.40 -30.30 -34.03
C GLU A 54 -32.59 -29.23 -32.96
N ALA A 55 -33.65 -29.35 -32.14
CA ALA A 55 -33.88 -28.43 -31.02
C ALA A 55 -32.74 -28.48 -29.97
N ARG A 56 -32.20 -29.67 -29.68
CA ARG A 56 -31.04 -29.83 -28.78
C ARG A 56 -29.77 -29.23 -29.36
N LEU A 57 -29.53 -29.38 -30.66
CA LEU A 57 -28.39 -28.76 -31.34
C LEU A 57 -28.47 -27.24 -31.27
N GLU A 58 -29.65 -26.67 -31.54
CA GLU A 58 -29.86 -25.22 -31.47
C GLU A 58 -29.67 -24.67 -30.04
N LEU A 59 -30.12 -25.42 -29.04
CA LEU A 59 -29.89 -25.10 -27.63
C LEU A 59 -28.40 -25.17 -27.27
N MET A 60 -27.69 -26.19 -27.74
CA MET A 60 -26.26 -26.38 -27.47
C MET A 60 -25.43 -25.26 -28.10
N GLU A 61 -25.77 -24.81 -29.31
CA GLU A 61 -25.13 -23.65 -29.95
C GLU A 61 -25.35 -22.36 -29.16
N LYS A 62 -26.58 -22.12 -28.67
CA LYS A 62 -26.89 -20.96 -27.81
C LYS A 62 -26.09 -20.99 -26.51
N LEU A 63 -25.97 -22.15 -25.87
CA LEU A 63 -25.15 -22.32 -24.65
C LEU A 63 -23.67 -22.08 -24.92
N LEU A 64 -23.14 -22.59 -26.04
CA LEU A 64 -21.76 -22.40 -26.44
C LEU A 64 -21.46 -20.92 -26.70
N GLN A 65 -22.34 -20.20 -27.40
CA GLN A 65 -22.21 -18.75 -27.58
C GLN A 65 -22.23 -18.00 -26.25
N ALA A 66 -23.18 -18.32 -25.36
CA ALA A 66 -23.25 -17.70 -24.04
C ALA A 66 -21.98 -17.95 -23.21
N GLN A 67 -21.40 -19.15 -23.29
CA GLN A 67 -20.16 -19.47 -22.59
C GLN A 67 -18.94 -18.74 -23.19
N LYS A 68 -18.85 -18.65 -24.53
CA LYS A 68 -17.82 -17.86 -25.23
C LYS A 68 -17.89 -16.38 -24.85
N PHE A 69 -19.09 -15.82 -24.75
CA PHE A 69 -19.28 -14.44 -24.32
C PHE A 69 -18.83 -14.22 -22.86
N LYS A 70 -19.20 -15.12 -21.94
CA LYS A 70 -18.78 -15.05 -20.53
C LYS A 70 -17.27 -15.15 -20.39
N THR A 71 -16.63 -16.07 -21.10
CA THR A 71 -15.17 -16.25 -21.05
C THR A 71 -14.43 -15.04 -21.62
N ALA A 72 -14.88 -14.47 -22.73
CA ALA A 72 -14.33 -13.22 -23.28
C ALA A 72 -14.48 -12.03 -22.31
N THR A 73 -15.65 -11.90 -21.66
CA THR A 73 -15.90 -10.82 -20.69
C THR A 73 -15.02 -10.95 -19.45
N LEU A 74 -14.85 -12.18 -18.95
CA LEU A 74 -13.95 -12.44 -17.82
C LEU A 74 -12.49 -12.16 -18.18
N GLN A 75 -12.05 -12.58 -19.36
CA GLN A 75 -10.70 -12.27 -19.86
C GLN A 75 -10.48 -10.76 -19.96
N GLN A 76 -11.45 -10.01 -20.51
CA GLN A 76 -11.37 -8.56 -20.58
C GLN A 76 -11.32 -7.90 -19.19
N THR A 77 -12.07 -8.43 -18.23
CA THR A 77 -12.07 -7.95 -16.84
C THR A 77 -10.72 -8.18 -16.16
N ILE A 78 -10.09 -9.34 -16.39
CA ILE A 78 -8.76 -9.66 -15.87
C ILE A 78 -7.72 -8.72 -16.47
N ILE A 79 -7.77 -8.49 -17.79
CA ILE A 79 -6.87 -7.56 -18.48
C ILE A 79 -7.03 -6.14 -17.90
N ASN A 80 -8.26 -5.66 -17.75
CA ASN A 80 -8.52 -4.33 -17.19
C ASN A 80 -8.06 -4.20 -15.73
N LYS A 81 -8.25 -5.23 -14.90
CA LYS A 81 -7.68 -5.28 -13.54
C LYS A 81 -6.15 -5.33 -13.57
N SER A 82 -5.55 -6.03 -14.53
CA SER A 82 -4.09 -6.08 -14.69
C SER A 82 -3.49 -4.74 -15.13
N TYR A 83 -4.26 -3.87 -15.78
CA TYR A 83 -3.83 -2.51 -16.13
C TYR A 83 -3.90 -1.52 -14.95
N GLN A 84 -4.58 -1.86 -13.85
CA GLN A 84 -4.35 -1.18 -12.59
C GLN A 84 -2.98 -1.60 -12.10
N LYS A 85 -1.96 -0.79 -12.40
CA LYS A 85 -0.60 -1.02 -11.94
C LYS A 85 -0.57 -0.71 -10.45
N ASP A 86 -0.76 -1.73 -9.62
CA ASP A 86 -0.59 -1.60 -8.18
C ASP A 86 0.82 -1.05 -7.90
N LEU A 87 0.87 0.05 -7.16
CA LEU A 87 2.10 0.59 -6.62
C LEU A 87 2.75 -0.49 -5.75
N SER A 88 4.03 -0.74 -6.02
CA SER A 88 4.81 -1.75 -5.33
C SER A 88 6.24 -1.26 -5.21
N VAL A 89 7.01 -1.87 -4.30
CA VAL A 89 8.43 -1.58 -4.13
C VAL A 89 9.20 -1.84 -5.42
N THR A 90 8.85 -2.85 -6.20
CA THR A 90 9.47 -3.11 -7.50
C THR A 90 9.21 -1.95 -8.46
N ALA A 91 7.96 -1.50 -8.58
CA ALA A 91 7.61 -0.34 -9.42
C ALA A 91 8.30 0.96 -8.96
N LEU A 92 8.39 1.19 -7.64
CA LEU A 92 9.13 2.33 -7.08
C LEU A 92 10.64 2.24 -7.37
N LEU A 93 11.22 1.04 -7.33
CA LEU A 93 12.62 0.80 -7.65
C LEU A 93 12.92 0.86 -9.16
N GLU A 94 11.92 0.83 -10.03
CA GLU A 94 12.13 1.03 -11.47
C GLU A 94 12.36 2.52 -11.79
N ASP A 95 11.61 3.41 -11.15
CA ASP A 95 11.63 4.86 -11.41
C ASP A 95 12.08 5.67 -10.17
N GLU A 96 13.27 6.27 -10.24
CA GLU A 96 13.81 7.08 -9.14
C GLU A 96 13.01 8.35 -8.85
N LYS A 97 12.34 8.92 -9.85
CA LYS A 97 11.49 10.09 -9.64
C LYS A 97 10.27 9.69 -8.82
N CYS A 98 9.64 8.57 -9.18
CA CYS A 98 8.57 7.98 -8.39
C CYS A 98 9.06 7.62 -6.98
N LEU A 99 10.22 6.97 -6.83
CA LEU A 99 10.78 6.63 -5.52
C LEU A 99 10.93 7.86 -4.63
N LYS A 100 11.56 8.92 -5.16
CA LYS A 100 11.78 10.17 -4.42
C LYS A 100 10.47 10.85 -4.06
N PHE A 101 9.50 10.87 -4.98
CA PHE A 101 8.20 11.46 -4.75
C PHE A 101 7.43 10.75 -3.62
N TYR A 102 7.31 9.42 -3.71
CA TYR A 102 6.52 8.65 -2.76
C TYR A 102 7.21 8.42 -1.41
N THR A 103 8.53 8.19 -1.40
CA THR A 103 9.24 7.76 -0.19
C THR A 103 10.25 8.77 0.34
N GLY A 104 10.59 9.81 -0.43
CA GLY A 104 11.67 10.75 -0.13
C GLY A 104 13.08 10.25 -0.48
N PHE A 105 13.27 8.95 -0.72
CA PHE A 105 14.59 8.40 -1.06
C PHE A 105 14.99 8.78 -2.49
N SER A 106 16.09 9.52 -2.60
CA SER A 106 16.66 9.92 -3.91
C SER A 106 17.56 8.84 -4.54
N SER A 107 17.80 7.72 -3.85
CA SER A 107 18.67 6.64 -4.32
C SER A 107 18.06 5.28 -4.01
N LYS A 108 17.95 4.44 -5.05
CA LYS A 108 17.48 3.04 -4.92
C LYS A 108 18.31 2.25 -3.93
N ASP A 109 19.63 2.48 -3.89
CA ASP A 109 20.52 1.75 -2.99
C ASP A 109 20.35 2.17 -1.53
N ARG A 110 20.15 3.47 -1.26
CA ARG A 110 19.79 3.93 0.09
C ARG A 110 18.46 3.32 0.53
N PHE A 111 17.46 3.29 -0.34
CA PHE A 111 16.17 2.68 -0.05
C PHE A 111 16.28 1.17 0.21
N ARG A 112 17.04 0.42 -0.58
CA ARG A 112 17.29 -1.01 -0.35
C ARG A 112 18.00 -1.27 0.97
N LYS A 113 19.01 -0.46 1.31
CA LYS A 113 19.72 -0.55 2.60
C LYS A 113 18.78 -0.28 3.77
N PHE A 114 17.94 0.75 3.66
CA PHE A 114 16.90 1.06 4.64
C PHE A 114 15.91 -0.10 4.81
N LEU A 115 15.37 -0.65 3.72
CA LEU A 115 14.49 -1.82 3.79
C LEU A 115 15.17 -3.02 4.44
N LYS A 116 16.46 -3.26 4.16
CA LYS A 116 17.23 -4.34 4.79
C LYS A 116 17.42 -4.11 6.28
N PHE A 117 17.70 -2.87 6.69
CA PHE A 117 17.84 -2.45 8.07
C PHE A 117 16.54 -2.71 8.86
N VAL A 118 15.41 -2.18 8.37
CA VAL A 118 14.09 -2.35 9.00
C VAL A 118 13.70 -3.83 9.04
N LYS A 119 13.81 -4.56 7.92
CA LYS A 119 13.50 -5.99 7.87
C LYS A 119 14.36 -6.84 8.81
N GLY A 120 15.63 -6.48 8.98
CA GLY A 120 16.53 -7.18 9.87
C GLY A 120 16.09 -7.09 11.33
N ARG A 121 15.54 -5.94 11.72
CA ARG A 121 15.13 -5.62 13.09
C ARG A 121 13.66 -5.97 13.37
N ALA A 122 12.81 -6.03 12.35
CA ALA A 122 11.41 -6.45 12.46
C ALA A 122 11.22 -7.98 12.62
N LYS A 123 12.30 -8.77 12.58
CA LYS A 123 12.24 -10.23 12.75
C LYS A 123 11.66 -10.58 14.12
N GLY A 124 10.52 -11.27 14.13
CA GLY A 124 9.80 -11.68 15.34
C GLY A 124 8.60 -10.79 15.71
N HIS A 125 8.49 -9.60 15.10
CA HIS A 125 7.36 -8.70 15.28
C HIS A 125 6.40 -8.70 14.10
N GLU A 126 6.64 -9.49 13.04
CA GLU A 126 5.79 -9.47 11.84
C GLU A 126 4.30 -9.59 12.20
N PRO A 127 3.43 -8.76 11.58
CA PRO A 127 2.00 -8.82 11.82
C PRO A 127 1.57 -10.25 11.52
N SER A 128 1.15 -10.94 12.58
CA SER A 128 1.00 -12.39 12.61
C SER A 128 0.30 -12.92 11.36
N SER A 129 1.00 -13.75 10.59
CA SER A 129 0.38 -14.74 9.69
C SER A 129 -0.18 -15.93 10.49
N GLY A 130 -0.57 -15.70 11.75
CA GLY A 130 -0.90 -16.72 12.73
C GLY A 130 -2.39 -16.73 13.04
N ARG A 131 -3.01 -17.88 12.75
CA ARG A 131 -4.42 -18.31 12.95
C ARG A 131 -5.34 -18.03 11.76
N THR A 132 -5.31 -18.97 10.80
CA THR A 132 -6.37 -19.21 9.79
C THR A 132 -6.83 -18.00 8.97
N GLY A 133 -5.98 -17.00 8.79
CA GLY A 133 -6.26 -15.82 7.97
C GLY A 133 -5.59 -15.91 6.60
N ARG A 134 -6.24 -15.33 5.58
CA ARG A 134 -5.66 -15.11 4.25
C ARG A 134 -4.29 -14.43 4.40
N PRO A 135 -3.22 -14.89 3.71
CA PRO A 135 -1.91 -14.24 3.78
C PRO A 135 -2.06 -12.74 3.50
N THR A 136 -1.33 -11.92 4.24
CA THR A 136 -1.20 -10.48 3.97
C THR A 136 -0.73 -10.33 2.52
N SER A 137 -1.54 -9.67 1.68
CA SER A 137 -1.30 -9.61 0.24
C SER A 137 -0.04 -8.80 -0.13
N LEU A 138 0.56 -8.10 0.85
CA LEU A 138 1.69 -7.20 0.65
C LEU A 138 2.97 -7.77 1.24
N SER A 139 4.04 -7.70 0.45
CA SER A 139 5.38 -8.00 0.95
C SER A 139 5.77 -6.98 2.03
N ILE A 140 6.68 -7.35 2.93
CA ILE A 140 7.19 -6.42 3.96
C ILE A 140 7.75 -5.14 3.33
N GLY A 141 8.34 -5.24 2.13
CA GLY A 141 8.78 -4.06 1.39
C GLY A 141 7.63 -3.13 1.07
N ASP A 142 6.54 -3.67 0.52
CA ASP A 142 5.36 -2.88 0.13
C ASP A 142 4.64 -2.30 1.36
N GLN A 143 4.63 -3.03 2.46
CA GLN A 143 4.10 -2.53 3.73
C GLN A 143 4.88 -1.30 4.22
N ILE A 144 6.21 -1.39 4.27
CA ILE A 144 7.07 -0.26 4.66
C ILE A 144 6.91 0.89 3.65
N ALA A 145 6.86 0.60 2.35
CA ALA A 145 6.66 1.63 1.33
C ALA A 145 5.30 2.35 1.49
N THR A 146 4.23 1.62 1.85
CA THR A 146 2.91 2.20 2.14
C THR A 146 2.99 3.21 3.27
N VAL A 147 3.68 2.84 4.35
CA VAL A 147 3.87 3.71 5.54
C VAL A 147 4.71 4.93 5.18
N LEU A 148 5.80 4.75 4.43
CA LEU A 148 6.62 5.87 3.95
C LEU A 148 5.84 6.83 3.04
N CYS A 149 4.95 6.32 2.18
CA CYS A 149 4.06 7.15 1.37
C CYS A 149 3.16 8.02 2.25
N ARG A 150 2.60 7.43 3.32
CA ARG A 150 1.76 8.16 4.28
C ARG A 150 2.54 9.25 5.01
N LEU A 151 3.74 8.94 5.50
CA LEU A 151 4.59 9.87 6.23
C LEU A 151 5.10 11.01 5.33
N ARG A 152 5.42 10.71 4.07
CA ARG A 152 5.97 11.69 3.12
C ARG A 152 4.92 12.61 2.52
N LEU A 153 3.76 12.07 2.14
CA LEU A 153 2.77 12.77 1.32
C LEU A 153 1.45 13.05 2.04
N GLY A 154 1.21 12.46 3.22
CA GLY A 154 -0.03 12.67 3.95
C GLY A 154 -1.26 12.01 3.32
N LEU A 155 -1.08 11.00 2.45
CA LEU A 155 -2.17 10.38 1.68
C LEU A 155 -3.25 9.73 2.56
N LEU A 156 -4.50 9.76 2.11
CA LEU A 156 -5.61 9.07 2.76
C LEU A 156 -5.43 7.54 2.71
N GLU A 157 -5.99 6.84 3.69
CA GLU A 157 -5.89 5.37 3.75
C GLU A 157 -6.60 4.71 2.56
N GLU A 158 -7.68 5.33 2.06
CA GLU A 158 -8.41 4.89 0.87
C GLU A 158 -7.56 5.01 -0.40
N ASP A 159 -6.80 6.10 -0.55
CA ASP A 159 -5.91 6.31 -1.69
C ASP A 159 -4.73 5.33 -1.64
N LEU A 160 -4.13 5.13 -0.45
CA LEU A 160 -3.10 4.11 -0.27
C LEU A 160 -3.64 2.70 -0.54
N GLY A 161 -4.85 2.40 -0.11
CA GLY A 161 -5.51 1.13 -0.39
C GLY A 161 -5.70 0.90 -1.89
N PHE A 162 -6.17 1.93 -2.60
CA PHE A 162 -6.29 1.90 -4.06
C PHE A 162 -4.94 1.70 -4.75
N ARG A 163 -3.89 2.41 -4.33
CA ARG A 163 -2.56 2.30 -4.93
C ARG A 163 -1.92 0.94 -4.70
N PHE A 164 -2.00 0.38 -3.50
CA PHE A 164 -1.34 -0.88 -3.14
C PHE A 164 -2.24 -2.12 -3.30
N GLY A 165 -3.44 -1.97 -3.88
CA GLY A 165 -4.36 -3.10 -4.10
C GLY A 165 -4.87 -3.74 -2.82
N VAL A 166 -5.04 -2.97 -1.74
CA VAL A 166 -5.51 -3.44 -0.43
C VAL A 166 -6.68 -2.62 0.12
N SER A 167 -7.37 -3.13 1.13
CA SER A 167 -8.42 -2.36 1.81
C SER A 167 -7.82 -1.23 2.66
N ALA A 168 -8.56 -0.12 2.83
CA ALA A 168 -8.19 0.94 3.79
C ALA A 168 -7.95 0.37 5.20
N SER A 169 -8.77 -0.58 5.64
CA SER A 169 -8.58 -1.29 6.92
C SER A 169 -7.28 -2.09 7.01
N THR A 170 -6.69 -2.49 5.89
CA THR A 170 -5.35 -3.10 5.86
C THR A 170 -4.29 -2.03 6.00
N VAL A 171 -4.42 -0.91 5.28
CA VAL A 171 -3.51 0.25 5.42
C VAL A 171 -3.49 0.75 6.86
N SER A 172 -4.65 0.94 7.49
CA SER A 172 -4.76 1.37 8.89
C SER A 172 -3.96 0.46 9.83
N ARG A 173 -4.11 -0.87 9.70
CA ARG A 173 -3.35 -1.85 10.48
C ARG A 173 -1.84 -1.76 10.23
N LEU A 174 -1.43 -1.52 8.99
CA LEU A 174 -0.02 -1.32 8.64
C LEU A 174 0.54 -0.04 9.29
N LEU A 175 -0.21 1.05 9.28
CA LEU A 175 0.20 2.30 9.92
C LEU A 175 0.36 2.12 11.44
N THR A 176 -0.64 1.52 12.10
CA THR A 176 -0.59 1.27 13.55
C THR A 176 0.57 0.35 13.94
N PHE A 177 0.91 -0.62 13.10
CA PHE A 177 2.01 -1.55 13.37
C PHE A 177 3.38 -0.94 13.08
N TRP A 178 3.58 -0.39 11.88
CA TRP A 178 4.91 0.04 11.43
C TRP A 178 5.33 1.40 11.97
N THR A 179 4.41 2.33 12.26
CA THR A 179 4.76 3.68 12.74
C THR A 179 5.54 3.65 14.06
N PRO A 180 5.06 3.00 15.14
CA PRO A 180 5.81 2.95 16.40
C PRO A 180 7.13 2.19 16.26
N LEU A 181 7.13 1.08 15.49
CA LEU A 181 8.35 0.31 15.25
C LEU A 181 9.39 1.12 14.47
N LEU A 182 8.98 1.89 13.46
CA LEU A 182 9.90 2.77 12.74
C LEU A 182 10.41 3.90 13.63
N CYS A 183 9.60 4.42 14.55
CA CYS A 183 10.02 5.43 15.53
C CYS A 183 11.17 4.88 16.39
N GLU A 184 10.95 3.73 17.03
CA GLU A 184 11.96 3.05 17.87
C GLU A 184 13.25 2.76 17.08
N LEU A 185 13.13 2.22 15.87
CA LEU A 185 14.29 1.89 15.04
C LEU A 185 15.08 3.11 14.54
N LEU A 186 14.41 4.25 14.36
CA LEU A 186 15.04 5.48 13.90
C LEU A 186 15.62 6.29 15.06
N GLU A 187 15.06 6.20 16.27
CA GLU A 187 15.63 6.79 17.48
C GLU A 187 17.03 6.25 17.80
N GLU A 188 17.30 4.96 17.52
CA GLU A 188 18.64 4.38 17.64
C GLU A 188 19.69 5.05 16.74
N ILE A 189 19.25 5.63 15.63
CA ILE A 189 20.12 6.35 14.71
C ILE A 189 20.24 7.76 15.27
N ALA A 190 21.12 7.96 16.27
CA ALA A 190 21.33 9.28 16.86
C ALA A 190 21.64 10.31 15.76
N VAL A 191 20.70 11.23 15.55
CA VAL A 191 20.68 12.13 14.39
C VAL A 191 21.30 13.48 14.71
N TRP A 192 22.33 13.50 15.56
CA TRP A 192 23.05 14.72 15.78
C TRP A 192 23.79 15.09 14.49
N PRO A 193 23.57 16.30 13.98
CA PRO A 193 24.13 16.70 12.72
C PRO A 193 25.65 16.74 12.87
N ILE A 194 26.34 16.02 12.00
CA ILE A 194 27.81 16.05 11.98
C ILE A 194 28.22 17.46 11.55
N PRO A 195 28.98 18.19 12.39
CA PRO A 195 29.42 19.56 12.12
C PRO A 195 29.83 19.82 10.67
N GLU A 196 30.73 18.99 10.15
CA GLU A 196 31.30 19.13 8.82
C GLU A 196 30.23 18.98 7.71
N ALA A 197 29.29 18.05 7.90
CA ALA A 197 28.22 17.82 6.94
C ALA A 197 27.20 18.97 6.90
N VAL A 198 26.99 19.67 8.02
CA VAL A 198 26.13 20.87 8.08
C VAL A 198 26.73 21.99 7.26
N LEU A 199 28.03 22.28 7.43
CA LEU A 199 28.71 23.34 6.68
C LEU A 199 28.76 23.07 5.18
N GLU A 200 28.98 21.81 4.79
CA GLU A 200 29.01 21.42 3.37
C GLU A 200 27.65 21.65 2.69
N SER A 201 26.56 21.35 3.40
CA SER A 201 25.18 21.49 2.90
C SER A 201 24.56 22.86 3.14
N LEU A 202 25.26 23.76 3.83
CA LEU A 202 24.76 25.10 4.13
C LEU A 202 24.64 25.93 2.83
N PRO A 203 23.51 26.63 2.60
CA PRO A 203 23.39 27.58 1.50
C PRO A 203 24.47 28.67 1.59
N GLU A 204 25.03 29.09 0.45
CA GLU A 204 26.12 30.10 0.43
C GLU A 204 25.73 31.41 1.12
N ALA A 205 24.45 31.81 1.03
CA ALA A 205 23.93 33.01 1.69
C ALA A 205 23.99 32.94 3.23
N LEU A 206 24.06 31.74 3.81
CA LEU A 206 24.12 31.51 5.27
C LEU A 206 25.55 31.21 5.75
N LYS A 207 26.52 31.05 4.84
CA LYS A 207 27.94 30.87 5.19
C LYS A 207 28.53 32.19 5.66
N THR A 208 28.34 32.49 6.94
CA THR A 208 28.96 33.64 7.61
C THR A 208 30.22 33.21 8.37
N PRO A 209 31.19 34.11 8.63
CA PRO A 209 32.36 33.78 9.45
C PRO A 209 32.01 33.43 10.92
N VAL A 210 30.75 33.61 11.33
CA VAL A 210 30.21 33.27 12.66
C VAL A 210 29.32 32.01 12.61
N ALA A 211 29.09 31.42 11.42
CA ALA A 211 28.28 30.21 11.30
C ALA A 211 29.01 29.04 11.97
N THR A 212 28.60 28.74 13.20
CA THR A 212 29.12 27.60 13.96
C THR A 212 28.31 26.36 13.64
N THR A 213 29.00 25.25 13.50
CA THR A 213 28.43 23.91 13.25
C THR A 213 27.51 23.39 14.34
N GLU A 214 27.50 24.06 15.49
CA GLU A 214 26.85 23.64 16.73
C GLU A 214 25.58 24.44 17.02
N ASP A 215 25.27 25.46 16.21
CA ASP A 215 24.12 26.32 16.45
C ASP A 215 22.84 25.65 15.93
N ILE A 216 21.94 25.33 16.86
CA ILE A 216 20.63 24.75 16.60
C ILE A 216 19.57 25.81 16.91
N SER A 217 18.73 26.10 15.93
CA SER A 217 17.54 26.93 16.11
C SER A 217 16.45 26.10 16.77
N LEU A 218 15.90 26.59 17.88
CA LEU A 218 14.79 25.97 18.59
C LEU A 218 13.51 26.74 18.31
N GLU A 219 12.52 26.07 17.73
CA GLU A 219 11.21 26.64 17.42
C GLU A 219 10.07 25.80 18.01
N CYS A 220 8.99 26.46 18.43
CA CYS A 220 7.78 25.79 18.87
C CYS A 220 6.87 25.53 17.67
N SER A 221 6.59 24.25 17.38
CA SER A 221 5.63 23.83 16.36
C SER A 221 4.29 23.46 17.00
N GLU A 222 3.20 24.03 16.48
CA GLU A 222 1.82 23.73 16.90
C GLU A 222 1.18 22.69 15.97
N ILE A 223 0.55 21.67 16.54
CA ILE A 223 -0.18 20.62 15.81
C ILE A 223 -1.63 20.63 16.28
N LEU A 224 -2.56 20.73 15.33
CA LEU A 224 -3.99 20.60 15.60
C LEU A 224 -4.36 19.12 15.76
N LEU A 225 -4.88 18.77 16.93
CA LEU A 225 -5.35 17.42 17.23
C LEU A 225 -6.81 17.26 16.85
N GLN A 226 -7.11 16.13 16.19
CA GLN A 226 -8.48 15.72 15.91
C GLN A 226 -9.12 15.18 17.21
N VAL A 227 -10.30 15.67 17.55
CA VAL A 227 -11.05 15.24 18.74
C VAL A 227 -11.84 13.96 18.39
N PRO A 228 -11.67 12.85 19.13
CA PRO A 228 -12.47 11.64 18.91
C PRO A 228 -13.97 11.93 19.10
N ALA A 229 -14.82 11.32 18.28
CA ALA A 229 -16.27 11.44 18.43
C ALA A 229 -16.80 10.72 19.69
N GLU A 230 -16.10 9.67 20.14
CA GLU A 230 -16.49 8.86 21.30
C GLU A 230 -15.71 9.23 22.57
N TRP A 231 -16.13 10.36 23.16
CA TRP A 231 -16.29 10.76 24.58
C TRP A 231 -15.67 10.00 25.79
N ASN A 232 -15.20 8.75 25.71
CA ASN A 232 -14.93 7.94 26.92
C ASN A 232 -13.47 7.76 27.35
N VAL A 233 -12.48 8.29 26.64
CA VAL A 233 -11.07 8.22 27.10
C VAL A 233 -10.70 9.53 27.79
N GLN A 234 -10.71 9.47 29.11
CA GLN A 234 -10.32 10.52 30.05
C GLN A 234 -9.01 11.21 29.64
N CYS A 235 -9.10 12.51 29.34
CA CYS A 235 -8.02 13.44 29.65
C CYS A 235 -8.48 14.18 30.90
N ASP A 236 -7.72 14.14 32.00
CA ASP A 236 -8.02 14.77 33.30
C ASP A 236 -8.14 16.31 33.26
N ALA A 237 -8.08 16.92 32.08
CA ALA A 237 -8.14 18.37 31.82
C ALA A 237 -9.39 18.77 31.01
N TYR A 238 -10.54 18.10 31.22
CA TYR A 238 -11.79 18.43 30.55
C TYR A 238 -12.53 19.57 31.27
N GLU A 239 -12.48 20.79 30.73
CA GLU A 239 -13.53 21.78 30.95
C GLU A 239 -14.66 21.57 29.90
N PRO A 240 -15.91 21.30 30.33
CA PRO A 240 -17.01 20.92 29.44
C PRO A 240 -17.49 21.96 28.42
N THR A 241 -16.97 23.18 28.48
CA THR A 241 -17.52 24.35 27.79
C THR A 241 -16.76 24.74 26.52
N MET A 242 -15.57 24.19 26.27
CA MET A 242 -14.72 24.61 25.14
C MET A 242 -14.77 23.61 23.97
N LYS A 243 -15.69 23.85 23.02
CA LYS A 243 -15.68 23.23 21.68
C LYS A 243 -14.55 23.80 20.81
N ARG A 244 -13.29 23.64 21.20
CA ARG A 244 -12.13 24.14 20.43
C ARG A 244 -11.22 23.00 19.97
N PRO A 245 -10.60 23.12 18.77
CA PRO A 245 -9.55 22.18 18.37
C PRO A 245 -8.41 22.23 19.39
N ARG A 246 -7.97 21.06 19.85
CA ARG A 246 -6.86 20.93 20.79
C ARG A 246 -5.56 21.18 20.04
N ILE A 247 -4.71 22.06 20.55
CA ILE A 247 -3.38 22.31 20.00
C ILE A 247 -2.36 21.59 20.89
N ALA A 248 -1.54 20.75 20.28
CA ALA A 248 -0.34 20.21 20.91
C ALA A 248 0.88 20.98 20.43
N THR A 249 1.79 21.29 21.33
CA THR A 249 3.03 22.00 21.05
C THR A 249 4.23 21.08 21.24
N ALA A 250 5.13 21.06 20.27
CA ALA A 250 6.43 20.41 20.38
C ALA A 250 7.55 21.43 20.11
N LEU A 251 8.64 21.31 20.86
CA LEU A 251 9.88 22.01 20.58
C LEU A 251 10.65 21.24 19.51
N VAL A 252 10.97 21.91 18.40
CA VAL A 252 11.72 21.35 17.29
C VAL A 252 13.05 22.06 17.19
N GLY A 253 14.14 21.29 17.28
CA GLY A 253 15.50 21.76 17.03
C GLY A 253 15.92 21.49 15.60
N MET A 254 16.34 22.53 14.90
CA MET A 254 16.83 22.47 13.53
C MET A 254 18.25 23.00 13.43
N ALA A 255 19.12 22.25 12.75
CA ALA A 255 20.42 22.74 12.35
C ALA A 255 20.28 23.81 11.26
N GLN A 256 21.31 24.63 11.07
CA GLN A 256 21.31 25.76 10.11
C GLN A 256 21.07 25.35 8.65
N ASN A 257 21.31 24.09 8.29
CA ASN A 257 20.99 23.54 6.97
C ASN A 257 19.53 23.06 6.83
N GLY A 258 18.68 23.31 7.83
CA GLY A 258 17.27 22.90 7.88
C GLY A 258 17.05 21.46 8.33
N TYR A 259 18.08 20.79 8.84
CA TYR A 259 17.99 19.42 9.30
C TYR A 259 17.38 19.35 10.71
N VAL A 260 16.27 18.63 10.88
CA VAL A 260 15.66 18.42 12.20
C VAL A 260 16.52 17.46 13.01
N CYS A 261 17.07 17.93 14.13
CA CYS A 261 17.94 17.16 15.01
C CYS A 261 17.31 16.82 16.36
N PHE A 262 16.25 17.53 16.75
CA PHE A 262 15.56 17.31 18.01
C PHE A 262 14.06 17.56 17.86
N VAL A 263 13.24 16.73 18.51
CA VAL A 263 11.80 16.94 18.66
C VAL A 263 11.45 16.55 20.10
N SER A 264 10.84 17.45 20.87
CA SER A 264 10.37 17.14 22.21
C SER A 264 9.07 16.35 22.19
N ASP A 265 8.73 15.76 23.33
CA ASP A 265 7.37 15.27 23.58
C ASP A 265 6.33 16.37 23.38
N LEU A 266 5.15 15.97 22.92
CA LEU A 266 4.02 16.87 22.72
C LEU A 266 3.43 17.29 24.05
N THR A 267 3.31 18.60 24.25
CA THR A 267 2.64 19.21 25.39
C THR A 267 1.27 19.73 24.94
N LEU A 268 0.21 19.40 25.68
CA LEU A 268 -1.13 19.87 25.35
C LEU A 268 -1.29 21.33 25.81
N ARG A 269 -1.53 22.24 24.88
CA ARG A 269 -1.83 23.63 25.21
C ARG A 269 -3.34 23.75 25.49
N SER A 270 -3.69 23.92 26.77
CA SER A 270 -5.01 24.42 27.14
C SER A 270 -5.08 25.90 26.75
N THR A 271 -6.12 26.32 26.02
CA THR A 271 -6.33 27.74 25.67
C THR A 271 -6.91 28.55 26.84
N THR A 272 -6.62 28.17 28.08
CA THR A 272 -6.88 29.02 29.23
C THR A 272 -5.73 30.01 29.30
N ASP A 273 -5.99 31.23 28.84
CA ASP A 273 -5.07 32.36 28.90
C ASP A 273 -4.66 32.63 30.36
N SER A 274 -3.57 32.01 30.83
CA SER A 274 -2.86 32.43 32.06
C SER A 274 -1.45 31.86 32.22
N ASP A 275 -1.04 30.81 31.52
CA ASP A 275 0.24 30.15 31.82
C ASP A 275 1.28 30.46 30.74
N GLY A 276 1.68 31.73 30.71
CA GLY A 276 2.97 32.11 30.15
C GLY A 276 4.10 31.59 31.05
N ALA A 277 5.09 30.93 30.43
CA ALA A 277 6.43 30.70 30.97
C ALA A 277 6.55 29.83 32.25
N ASN A 278 6.32 28.52 32.14
CA ASN A 278 7.20 27.54 32.80
C ASN A 278 6.82 26.10 32.42
N SER A 279 7.51 25.50 31.45
CA SER A 279 7.58 24.05 31.32
C SER A 279 8.99 23.63 30.91
N GLY A 280 9.80 23.34 31.92
CA GLY A 280 10.84 22.31 31.91
C GLY A 280 11.87 22.33 30.79
N THR A 281 12.87 23.22 30.89
CA THR A 281 14.22 22.94 30.36
C THR A 281 14.87 21.82 31.18
N GLY A 282 14.39 20.60 31.03
CA GLY A 282 15.01 19.40 31.59
C GLY A 282 15.73 18.63 30.49
N GLY A 283 16.99 18.98 30.21
CA GLY A 283 17.83 18.20 29.28
C GLY A 283 18.81 18.96 28.39
N CYS A 284 19.03 20.26 28.58
CA CYS A 284 20.19 20.93 27.96
C CYS A 284 21.35 20.92 28.97
N GLU A 285 22.41 20.16 28.67
CA GLU A 285 23.67 20.31 29.40
C GLU A 285 24.17 21.78 29.29
N PRO A 286 24.68 22.37 30.37
CA PRO A 286 25.01 23.78 30.42
C PRO A 286 26.32 24.06 29.67
N GLY A 287 26.20 24.71 28.51
CA GLY A 287 27.34 25.36 27.88
C GLY A 287 27.24 25.44 26.38
N ARG A 288 26.35 26.28 25.84
CA ARG A 288 26.48 26.99 24.54
C ARG A 288 25.24 27.85 24.31
N ALA A 289 25.44 29.02 23.70
CA ALA A 289 24.43 30.06 23.61
C ALA A 289 23.29 29.64 22.67
N ALA A 290 22.08 29.49 23.20
CA ALA A 290 20.87 29.38 22.39
C ALA A 290 20.45 30.80 21.95
N ILE A 291 20.42 31.06 20.65
CA ILE A 291 19.85 32.30 20.10
C ILE A 291 18.35 32.05 19.92
N ALA A 292 17.55 32.63 20.80
CA ALA A 292 16.10 32.72 20.62
C ALA A 292 15.81 33.81 19.58
N ALA A 293 15.37 33.43 18.38
CA ALA A 293 14.81 34.36 17.41
C ALA A 293 13.32 34.58 17.72
N GLY A 294 13.05 35.37 18.77
CA GLY A 294 11.72 35.87 19.06
C GLY A 294 11.50 37.21 18.39
N GLY A 295 10.56 37.26 17.45
CA GLY A 295 10.06 38.51 16.86
C GLY A 295 9.24 39.32 17.87
N ASP A 296 9.31 40.64 17.66
CA ASP A 296 8.40 41.70 18.09
C ASP A 296 8.31 42.01 19.60
N PHE A 297 9.26 42.84 20.07
CA PHE A 297 9.03 43.76 21.18
C PHE A 297 8.70 45.14 20.60
N GLU A 298 7.42 45.53 20.61
CA GLU A 298 7.02 46.94 20.51
C GLU A 298 7.57 47.65 21.76
N ALA A 299 8.57 48.51 21.58
CA ALA A 299 8.95 49.52 22.55
C ALA A 299 8.30 50.85 22.15
N ALA A 300 7.13 51.13 22.75
CA ALA A 300 6.54 52.46 22.88
C ALA A 300 6.36 52.68 24.39
N ASP A 301 6.65 53.81 25.03
CA ASP A 301 7.01 55.16 24.62
C ASP A 301 7.84 55.75 25.77
N ASP A 302 8.83 56.56 25.43
CA ASP A 302 9.53 57.45 26.35
C ASP A 302 9.21 58.89 25.90
N PRO A 303 8.51 59.74 26.69
CA PRO A 303 8.46 61.15 26.39
C PRO A 303 9.16 61.99 27.46
N LYS A 304 10.29 62.55 27.02
CA LYS A 304 10.71 63.94 27.22
C LYS A 304 11.27 64.32 28.60
N ASN A 305 12.61 64.31 28.61
CA ASN A 305 13.42 65.36 29.22
C ASN A 305 12.98 66.76 28.72
N SER A 306 12.60 67.63 29.64
CA SER A 306 12.64 69.08 29.44
C SER A 306 13.40 69.70 30.61
N GLY A 307 14.61 70.16 30.33
CA GLY A 307 15.33 71.08 31.19
C GLY A 307 14.73 72.49 31.13
N GLY A 308 14.85 73.22 32.23
CA GLY A 308 14.51 74.63 32.34
C GLY A 308 14.61 75.07 33.80
N GLY A 309 15.70 75.76 34.13
CA GLY A 309 16.07 76.10 35.50
C GLY A 309 15.31 77.26 36.14
N ALA A 310 15.54 77.39 37.44
CA ALA A 310 15.81 78.61 38.19
C ALA A 310 16.46 78.19 39.52
#